data_AF-A0AAE9Z6U1-F1
#
_entry.id   AF-A0AAE9Z6U1-F1
#
_cell.length_a   1.000
_cell.length_b   1.000
_cell.length_c   1.000
_cell.angle_alpha   90.00
_cell.angle_beta   90.00
_cell.angle_gamma   90.00
#
_symmetry.space_group_name_H-M   'P 1'
#
loop_
_entity.id
_entity.type
_entity.pdbx_description
1 polymer ?
#
loop_
_entity_poly.entity_id
_entity_poly.type
_entity_poly.pdbx_seq_one_letter_code
_entity_poly.pdbx_strand_id
1 'polypeptide(L)'
;MSYNQQQVETHSQALTRQLGEQHQWQWEEQRQMLLSEFSKDKIDSTLTVLRENYSHEWDRKSIKKAPKDLKQQLGELATLYKEQKLFTQPAEADQPAAVAVWWPWGHGGTVSLRIKPLAQSYTLADIPGQSGWFARIRQLFSRPSV
;
A
#
# COMPACT_ATOMS: atom_id res chain seq x y z
N MET A 1 15.75 -9.06 6.79
CA MET A 1 16.35 -7.76 7.15
C MET A 1 15.22 -6.83 7.54
N SER A 2 15.38 -6.05 8.61
CA SER A 2 14.46 -4.95 8.95
C SER A 2 15.02 -3.64 8.39
N TYR A 3 14.14 -2.78 7.91
CA TYR A 3 14.52 -1.44 7.46
C TYR A 3 14.56 -0.48 8.66
N ASN A 4 15.57 0.39 8.71
CA ASN A 4 15.60 1.47 9.68
C ASN A 4 14.73 2.66 9.21
N GLN A 5 14.48 3.63 10.10
CA GLN A 5 13.66 4.80 9.82
C GLN A 5 14.10 5.54 8.54
N GLN A 6 15.39 5.86 8.41
CA GLN A 6 15.92 6.58 7.27
C GLN A 6 15.68 5.85 5.94
N GLN A 7 15.80 4.53 5.93
CA GLN A 7 15.53 3.71 4.75
C GLN A 7 14.03 3.70 4.42
N VAL A 8 13.15 3.58 5.42
CA VAL A 8 11.70 3.64 5.21
C VAL A 8 11.30 5.00 4.64
N GLU A 9 11.82 6.10 5.19
CA GLU A 9 11.59 7.45 4.69
C GLU A 9 12.08 7.64 3.26
N THR A 10 13.30 7.17 2.96
CA THR A 10 13.89 7.26 1.62
C THR A 10 13.05 6.52 0.59
N HIS A 11 12.67 5.27 0.86
CA HIS A 11 11.87 4.47 -0.07
C HIS A 11 10.43 4.97 -0.22
N SER A 12 9.90 5.66 0.80
CA SER A 12 8.53 6.16 0.79
C SER A 12 8.41 7.57 0.19
N GLN A 13 9.51 8.29 0.01
CA GLN A 13 9.52 9.72 -0.32
C GLN A 13 8.72 10.06 -1.59
N ALA A 14 8.78 9.22 -2.64
CA ALA A 14 8.03 9.45 -3.87
C ALA A 14 6.51 9.42 -3.63
N LEU A 15 6.03 8.40 -2.88
CA LEU A 15 4.63 8.25 -2.53
C LEU A 15 4.16 9.38 -1.59
N THR A 16 4.93 9.70 -0.55
CA THR A 16 4.53 10.72 0.42
C THR A 16 4.44 12.11 -0.21
N ARG A 17 5.32 12.43 -1.19
CA ARG A 17 5.23 13.67 -1.99
C ARG A 17 3.98 13.73 -2.85
N GLN A 18 3.58 12.63 -3.50
CA GLN A 18 2.35 12.58 -4.29
C GLN A 18 1.09 12.72 -3.43
N LEU A 19 1.11 12.13 -2.23
CA LEU A 19 0.04 12.28 -1.25
C LEU A 19 -0.06 13.73 -0.73
N GLY A 20 1.06 14.45 -0.69
CA GLY A 20 1.11 15.89 -0.43
C GLY A 20 0.94 16.25 1.05
N GLU A 21 0.94 17.56 1.32
CA GLU A 21 1.00 18.14 2.68
C GLU A 21 -0.24 17.87 3.54
N GLN A 22 -1.32 17.39 2.94
CA GLN A 22 -2.52 16.96 3.67
C GLN A 22 -2.26 15.71 4.53
N HIS A 23 -1.17 14.99 4.29
CA HIS A 23 -0.71 13.88 5.12
C HIS A 23 0.51 14.31 5.94
N GLN A 24 0.31 14.47 7.24
CA GLN A 24 1.43 14.63 8.17
C GLN A 24 1.99 13.24 8.49
N TRP A 25 3.28 13.05 8.22
CA TRP A 25 3.97 11.77 8.40
C TRP A 25 4.80 11.79 9.66
N GLN A 26 4.69 10.72 10.44
CA GLN A 26 5.50 10.48 11.64
C GLN A 26 6.01 9.05 11.66
N TRP A 27 7.15 8.83 12.30
CA TRP A 27 7.70 7.50 12.51
C TRP A 27 6.97 6.78 13.65
N GLU A 28 6.54 5.54 13.41
CA GLU A 28 5.90 4.67 14.41
C GLU A 28 6.87 3.56 14.84
N GLU A 29 7.60 3.78 15.94
CA GLU A 29 8.66 2.88 16.42
C GLU A 29 8.19 1.43 16.61
N GLN A 30 6.99 1.25 17.18
CA GLN A 30 6.44 -0.07 17.50
C GLN A 30 6.22 -0.96 16.27
N ARG A 31 5.98 -0.37 15.10
CA ARG A 31 5.72 -1.10 13.85
C ARG A 31 6.80 -0.90 12.79
N GLN A 32 7.74 0.02 13.04
CA GLN A 32 8.78 0.46 12.12
C GLN A 32 8.19 0.88 10.77
N MET A 33 7.23 1.80 10.82
CA MET A 33 6.46 2.30 9.68
C MET A 33 6.37 3.82 9.72
N LEU A 34 6.22 4.43 8.55
CA LEU A 34 5.72 5.79 8.47
C LEU A 34 4.20 5.77 8.60
N LEU A 35 3.67 6.60 9.48
CA LEU A 35 2.26 6.71 9.80
C LEU A 35 1.76 8.12 9.45
N SER A 36 0.59 8.19 8.82
CA SER A 36 -0.21 9.40 8.70
C SER A 36 -1.65 9.13 9.09
N GLU A 37 -2.28 10.09 9.76
CA GLU A 37 -3.70 10.03 10.14
C GLU A 37 -4.42 11.23 9.54
N PHE A 38 -5.58 11.00 8.92
CA PHE A 38 -6.30 12.03 8.19
C PHE A 38 -7.81 11.79 8.21
N SER A 39 -8.55 12.86 7.95
CA SER A 39 -10.01 12.89 7.94
C SER A 39 -10.61 12.33 6.65
N LYS A 40 -11.88 11.91 6.73
CA LYS A 40 -12.60 11.27 5.63
C LYS A 40 -12.62 12.03 4.30
N ASP A 41 -12.50 13.35 4.31
CA ASP A 41 -12.51 14.18 3.10
C ASP A 41 -11.27 13.95 2.20
N LYS A 42 -10.22 13.31 2.72
CA LYS A 42 -9.02 12.96 1.92
C LYS A 42 -9.04 11.52 1.41
N ILE A 43 -10.11 10.76 1.68
CA ILE A 43 -10.13 9.31 1.36
C ILE A 43 -9.99 9.07 -0.14
N ASP A 44 -10.78 9.74 -0.97
CA ASP A 44 -10.83 9.45 -2.41
C ASP A 44 -9.53 9.83 -3.12
N SER A 45 -8.93 10.97 -2.77
CA SER A 45 -7.62 11.37 -3.29
C SER A 45 -6.52 10.41 -2.86
N THR A 46 -6.51 10.02 -1.58
CA THR A 46 -5.50 9.06 -1.05
C THR A 46 -5.63 7.70 -1.73
N LEU A 47 -6.85 7.17 -1.86
CA LEU A 47 -7.09 5.88 -2.52
C LEU A 47 -6.69 5.91 -3.99
N THR A 48 -6.88 7.03 -4.67
CA THR A 48 -6.45 7.21 -6.06
C THR A 48 -4.95 7.06 -6.18
N VAL A 49 -4.18 7.83 -5.39
CA VAL A 49 -2.71 7.76 -5.38
C VAL A 49 -2.22 6.36 -4.99
N LEU A 50 -2.82 5.71 -3.99
CA LEU A 50 -2.44 4.35 -3.60
C LEU A 50 -2.65 3.35 -4.74
N ARG A 51 -3.75 3.45 -5.49
CA ARG A 51 -4.05 2.55 -6.62
C ARG A 51 -3.18 2.79 -7.84
N GLU A 52 -2.66 4.01 -8.01
CA GLU A 52 -1.70 4.33 -9.05
C GLU A 52 -0.31 3.75 -8.73
N ASN A 53 0.10 3.81 -7.46
CA ASN A 53 1.44 3.42 -7.02
C ASN A 53 1.58 1.93 -6.65
N TYR A 54 0.50 1.27 -6.23
CA TYR A 54 0.52 -0.15 -5.85
C TYR A 54 -0.28 -1.01 -6.82
N SER A 55 0.31 -2.11 -7.29
CA SER A 55 -0.32 -2.99 -8.29
C SER A 55 -1.43 -3.87 -7.71
N HIS A 56 -1.44 -4.10 -6.38
CA HIS A 56 -2.38 -5.03 -5.76
C HIS A 56 -3.10 -4.40 -4.56
N GLU A 57 -4.41 -4.60 -4.49
CA GLU A 57 -5.28 -4.19 -3.38
C GLU A 57 -5.91 -5.43 -2.74
N TRP A 58 -5.77 -5.55 -1.42
CA TRP A 58 -6.31 -6.64 -0.60
C TRP A 58 -7.33 -6.12 0.39
N ASP A 59 -8.41 -6.87 0.57
CA ASP A 59 -9.39 -6.67 1.62
C ASP A 59 -9.61 -7.98 2.39
N ARG A 60 -10.49 -7.96 3.40
CA ARG A 60 -10.85 -9.15 4.19
C ARG A 60 -11.21 -10.38 3.34
N LYS A 61 -11.80 -10.21 2.16
CA LYS A 61 -12.23 -11.32 1.29
C LYS A 61 -11.11 -11.79 0.36
N SER A 62 -10.25 -10.89 -0.12
CA SER A 62 -9.21 -11.22 -1.11
C SER A 62 -7.87 -11.58 -0.48
N ILE A 63 -7.54 -11.11 0.72
CA ILE A 63 -6.23 -11.35 1.39
C ILE A 63 -5.90 -12.84 1.56
N LYS A 64 -6.91 -13.72 1.67
CA LYS A 64 -6.71 -15.18 1.71
C LYS A 64 -6.01 -15.73 0.46
N LYS A 65 -6.20 -15.06 -0.69
CA LYS A 65 -5.60 -15.41 -1.98
C LYS A 65 -4.21 -14.80 -2.19
N ALA A 66 -3.75 -13.93 -1.29
CA ALA A 66 -2.42 -13.34 -1.40
C ALA A 66 -1.34 -14.44 -1.34
N PRO A 67 -0.19 -14.24 -2.02
CA PRO A 67 0.93 -15.18 -2.00
C PRO A 67 1.36 -15.55 -0.58
N LYS A 68 1.81 -16.79 -0.39
CA LYS A 68 2.21 -17.30 0.91
C LYS A 68 3.32 -16.46 1.53
N ASP A 69 4.34 -16.12 0.74
CA ASP A 69 5.49 -15.35 1.18
C ASP A 69 5.10 -13.93 1.59
N LEU A 70 4.16 -13.31 0.86
CA LEU A 70 3.60 -12.01 1.23
C LEU A 70 2.87 -12.08 2.57
N LYS A 71 2.01 -13.08 2.78
CA LYS A 71 1.30 -13.26 4.06
C LYS A 71 2.26 -13.52 5.22
N GLN A 72 3.31 -14.32 4.99
CA GLN A 72 4.31 -14.62 6.02
C GLN A 72 5.08 -13.37 6.43
N GLN A 73 5.46 -12.51 5.48
CA GLN A 73 6.12 -11.24 5.79
C GLN A 73 5.21 -10.24 6.50
N LEU A 74 3.92 -10.22 6.17
CA LEU A 74 2.94 -9.30 6.78
C LEU A 74 2.52 -9.74 8.18
N GLY A 75 2.58 -11.04 8.50
CA GLY A 75 2.19 -11.57 9.80
C GLY A 75 0.77 -11.15 10.17
N GLU A 76 0.59 -10.53 11.34
CA GLU A 76 -0.71 -10.06 11.81
C GLU A 76 -1.37 -9.03 10.88
N LEU A 77 -0.59 -8.26 10.11
CA LEU A 77 -1.13 -7.27 9.16
C LEU A 77 -1.94 -7.94 8.03
N ALA A 78 -1.72 -9.22 7.75
CA ALA A 78 -2.52 -9.98 6.78
C ALA A 78 -3.92 -10.38 7.33
N THR A 79 -4.20 -10.12 8.61
CA THR A 79 -5.52 -10.33 9.21
C THR A 79 -6.34 -9.05 9.14
N LEU A 80 -7.13 -8.91 8.08
CA LEU A 80 -7.92 -7.70 7.82
C LEU A 80 -9.35 -7.80 8.34
N TYR A 81 -9.80 -6.73 9.00
CA TYR A 81 -11.18 -6.55 9.43
C TYR A 81 -11.99 -5.73 8.40
N LYS A 82 -13.24 -5.39 8.75
CA LYS A 82 -14.13 -4.61 7.88
C LYS A 82 -13.45 -3.30 7.48
N GLU A 83 -13.52 -2.96 6.19
CA GLU A 83 -12.99 -1.72 5.57
C GLU A 83 -11.48 -1.50 5.63
N GLN A 84 -10.73 -2.38 6.29
CA GLN A 84 -9.27 -2.39 6.22
C GLN A 84 -8.79 -2.91 4.88
N LYS A 85 -7.70 -2.33 4.40
CA LYS A 85 -7.08 -2.70 3.12
C LYS A 85 -5.58 -2.77 3.25
N LEU A 86 -4.97 -3.59 2.40
CA LEU A 86 -3.54 -3.52 2.12
C LEU A 86 -3.35 -3.18 0.65
N PHE A 87 -2.42 -2.29 0.37
CA PHE A 87 -1.92 -2.04 -0.97
C PHE A 87 -0.50 -2.55 -1.03
N THR A 88 -0.17 -3.39 -2.01
CA THR A 88 1.15 -4.02 -2.09
C THR A 88 1.72 -3.96 -3.49
N GLN A 89 3.04 -3.80 -3.58
CA GLN A 89 3.81 -3.75 -4.82
C GLN A 89 4.97 -4.74 -4.69
N PRO A 90 5.18 -5.68 -5.63
CA PRO A 90 6.38 -6.52 -5.64
C PRO A 90 7.60 -5.65 -5.97
N ALA A 91 8.80 -6.16 -5.70
CA ALA A 91 10.02 -5.40 -6.01
C ALA A 91 10.17 -5.23 -7.53
N GLU A 92 10.59 -4.04 -7.93
CA GLU A 92 11.02 -3.71 -9.29
C GLU A 92 12.55 -3.47 -9.29
N ALA A 93 13.15 -3.26 -10.47
CA ALA A 93 14.60 -3.17 -10.61
C ALA A 93 15.28 -2.22 -9.60
N ASP A 94 14.68 -1.06 -9.36
CA ASP A 94 15.24 -0.01 -8.51
C ASP A 94 14.41 0.29 -7.25
N GLN A 95 13.37 -0.51 -6.98
CA GLN A 95 12.47 -0.28 -5.85
C GLN A 95 12.17 -1.58 -5.09
N PRO A 96 12.34 -1.60 -3.76
CA PRO A 96 11.96 -2.77 -2.98
C PRO A 96 10.45 -2.99 -3.07
N ALA A 97 10.02 -4.22 -2.78
CA ALA A 97 8.62 -4.49 -2.55
C ALA A 97 8.12 -3.59 -1.40
N ALA A 98 6.85 -3.21 -1.43
CA ALA A 98 6.29 -2.28 -0.45
C ALA A 98 4.85 -2.63 -0.08
N VAL A 99 4.45 -2.15 1.09
CA VAL A 99 3.07 -2.24 1.58
C VAL A 99 2.60 -0.89 2.13
N ALA A 100 1.34 -0.56 1.84
CA ALA A 100 0.57 0.43 2.57
C ALA A 100 -0.62 -0.24 3.29
N VAL A 101 -0.77 0.07 4.59
CA VAL A 101 -1.83 -0.46 5.46
C VAL A 101 -2.86 0.64 5.70
N TRP A 102 -4.08 0.40 5.24
CA TRP A 102 -5.21 1.32 5.36
C TRP A 102 -6.12 0.89 6.50
N TRP A 103 -6.31 1.75 7.49
CA TRP A 103 -7.05 1.43 8.71
C TRP A 103 -8.03 2.55 9.12
N PRO A 104 -9.32 2.42 8.79
CA PRO A 104 -10.35 3.32 9.29
C PRO A 104 -10.61 3.13 10.79
N TRP A 105 -10.83 4.24 11.51
CA TRP A 105 -11.14 4.23 12.94
C TRP A 105 -12.64 4.37 13.17
N GLY A 106 -13.20 3.58 14.09
CA GLY A 106 -14.58 3.73 14.57
C GLY A 106 -15.60 3.80 13.42
N HIS A 107 -16.30 4.93 13.30
CA HIS A 107 -17.29 5.20 12.25
C HIS A 107 -16.68 5.69 10.92
N GLY A 108 -15.36 5.57 10.71
CA GLY A 108 -14.68 5.99 9.48
C GLY A 108 -14.42 7.49 9.37
N GLY A 109 -14.49 8.23 10.48
CA GLY A 109 -14.20 9.68 10.51
C GLY A 109 -12.71 10.00 10.30
N THR A 110 -11.84 9.08 10.74
CA THR A 110 -10.38 9.16 10.64
C THR A 110 -9.83 7.87 10.05
N VAL A 111 -8.77 7.96 9.27
CA VAL A 111 -8.04 6.82 8.69
C VAL A 111 -6.58 6.94 9.07
N SER A 112 -5.97 5.86 9.56
CA SER A 112 -4.51 5.71 9.57
C SER A 112 -4.04 5.05 8.27
N LEU A 113 -3.02 5.61 7.67
CA LEU A 113 -2.24 5.02 6.60
C LEU A 113 -0.82 4.77 7.09
N ARG A 114 -0.38 3.51 7.04
CA ARG A 114 1.01 3.13 7.37
C ARG A 114 1.72 2.63 6.14
N ILE A 115 2.98 3.01 5.94
CA ILE A 115 3.77 2.59 4.78
C ILE A 115 5.13 2.06 5.20
N LYS A 116 5.58 0.98 4.54
CA LYS A 116 6.96 0.50 4.64
C LYS A 116 7.38 -0.35 3.43
N PRO A 117 8.68 -0.44 3.14
CA PRO A 117 9.23 -1.52 2.32
C PRO A 117 9.07 -2.91 3.00
N LEU A 118 9.01 -3.94 2.17
CA LEU A 118 8.98 -5.36 2.53
C LEU A 118 10.38 -5.96 2.37
N ALA A 119 10.71 -6.94 3.21
CA ALA A 119 12.05 -7.54 3.23
C ALA A 119 12.35 -8.37 1.98
N GLN A 120 11.32 -8.92 1.34
CA GLN A 120 11.43 -9.76 0.16
C GLN A 120 10.33 -9.43 -0.84
N SER A 121 10.64 -9.56 -2.13
CA SER A 121 9.64 -9.53 -3.18
C SER A 121 8.68 -10.71 -3.09
N TYR A 122 7.59 -10.65 -3.86
CA TYR A 122 6.64 -11.75 -4.02
C TYR A 122 6.18 -11.83 -5.48
N THR A 123 5.77 -13.01 -5.90
CA THR A 123 5.13 -13.23 -7.20
C THR A 123 3.66 -13.57 -7.00
N LEU A 124 2.81 -13.00 -7.84
CA LEU A 124 1.44 -13.51 -7.96
C LEU A 124 1.48 -14.67 -8.95
N ALA A 125 1.17 -15.87 -8.45
CA ALA A 125 0.68 -16.92 -9.33
C ALA A 125 -0.58 -16.39 -10.02
N ASP A 126 -0.81 -16.71 -11.29
CA ASP A 126 -1.97 -16.25 -12.04
C ASP A 126 -3.28 -16.52 -11.29
N ILE A 127 -3.83 -15.48 -10.66
CA ILE A 127 -5.15 -15.55 -10.04
C ILE A 127 -6.14 -15.11 -11.12
N PRO A 128 -6.92 -16.03 -11.73
CA PRO A 128 -7.92 -15.66 -12.72
C PRO A 128 -8.88 -14.63 -12.11
N GLY A 129 -8.89 -13.41 -12.67
CA GLY A 129 -9.85 -12.35 -12.36
C GLY A 129 -9.34 -11.12 -11.61
N GLN A 130 -8.09 -11.05 -11.13
CA GLN A 130 -7.56 -9.82 -10.49
C GLN A 130 -6.66 -8.98 -11.39
N SER A 131 -5.92 -9.60 -12.32
CA SER A 131 -4.95 -8.91 -13.18
C SER A 131 -5.60 -7.96 -14.21
N GLY A 132 -6.91 -8.08 -14.46
CA GLY A 132 -7.56 -7.41 -15.59
C GLY A 132 -7.93 -5.95 -15.36
N TRP A 133 -8.19 -5.50 -14.12
CA TRP A 133 -8.76 -4.16 -13.93
C TRP A 133 -7.70 -3.08 -13.70
N PHE A 134 -6.72 -3.33 -12.83
CA PHE A 134 -5.63 -2.39 -12.58
C PHE A 134 -4.66 -2.26 -13.77
N ALA A 135 -4.37 -3.37 -14.47
CA ALA A 135 -3.53 -3.32 -15.68
C ALA A 135 -4.20 -2.53 -16.82
N ARG A 136 -5.52 -2.65 -16.98
CA ARG A 136 -6.30 -1.88 -17.97
C ARG A 136 -6.33 -0.39 -17.65
N ILE A 137 -6.42 0.00 -16.38
CA ILE A 137 -6.37 1.40 -15.97
C ILE A 137 -5.00 2.00 -16.29
N ARG A 138 -3.89 1.33 -15.95
CA ARG A 138 -2.53 1.80 -16.30
C ARG A 138 -2.33 1.94 -17.82
N GLN A 139 -2.85 1.02 -18.63
CA GLN A 139 -2.80 1.14 -20.10
C GLN A 139 -3.60 2.32 -20.66
N LEU A 140 -4.70 2.72 -20.01
CA LEU A 140 -5.51 3.85 -20.46
C LEU A 140 -4.83 5.21 -20.20
N PHE A 141 -4.03 5.31 -19.13
CA PHE A 141 -3.30 6.55 -18.78
C PHE A 141 -1.88 6.65 -19.35
N SER A 142 -1.36 5.58 -19.96
CA SER A 142 -0.03 5.53 -20.57
C SER A 142 -0.01 5.87 -22.07
N ARG A 143 -1.11 6.40 -22.65
CA ARG A 143 -1.08 6.93 -24.02
C ARG A 143 -0.41 8.30 -23.99
N PRO A 144 0.78 8.48 -24.58
CA PRO A 144 1.28 9.82 -24.83
C PRO A 144 0.31 10.48 -25.83
N SER A 145 -0.21 11.65 -25.48
CA SER A 145 -0.74 12.57 -26.47
C SER A 145 0.40 12.89 -27.44
N VAL A 146 0.08 12.73 -28.73
CA VAL A 146 0.92 12.92 -29.93
C VAL A 146 1.87 14.11 -29.81
#